data_AF-A0A940M032-F1
#
_entry.id   AF-A0A940M032-F1
#
_cell.length_a   1.000
_cell.length_b   1.000
_cell.length_c   1.000
_cell.angle_alpha   90.00
_cell.angle_beta   90.00
_cell.angle_gamma   90.00
#
_symmetry.space_group_name_H-M   'P 1'
#
loop_
_entity.id
_entity.type
_entity.pdbx_description
1 polymer ?
#
loop_
_entity_poly.entity_id
_entity_poly.type
_entity_poly.pdbx_seq_one_letter_code
_entity_poly.pdbx_strand_id
1 'polypeptide(L)'
;MHKHNKLRAERKSWALDQAEIAALIGISPGSLHKFERAHRRPGTLEVAIGLELALGKSLAELYPRLAGAMANRIAHNAGDLSARLEFRTGPVAERKREFLGELAERLHNALEA
;
A
#
# COMPACT_ATOMS: atom_id res chain seq x y z
N MET A 1 2.72 -19.13 11.74
CA MET A 1 1.53 -18.26 11.72
C MET A 1 1.54 -17.46 10.42
N HIS A 2 0.74 -17.85 9.41
CA HIS A 2 0.73 -17.14 8.13
C HIS A 2 0.13 -15.75 8.32
N LYS A 3 0.91 -14.72 7.99
CA LYS A 3 0.54 -13.32 8.18
C LYS A 3 -0.46 -12.94 7.10
N HIS A 4 -1.73 -13.16 7.40
CA HIS A 4 -2.84 -12.92 6.47
C HIS A 4 -2.97 -11.43 6.16
N ASN A 5 -3.04 -11.10 4.88
CA ASN A 5 -3.57 -9.81 4.43
C ASN A 5 -5.10 -9.80 4.62
N LYS A 6 -5.73 -8.64 4.45
CA LYS A 6 -7.18 -8.47 4.64
C LYS A 6 -7.99 -8.85 3.40
N LEU A 7 -7.35 -9.19 2.27
CA LEU A 7 -8.02 -9.43 0.99
C LEU A 7 -9.14 -10.48 1.07
N ARG A 8 -8.87 -11.62 1.71
CA ARG A 8 -9.87 -12.69 1.88
C ARG A 8 -11.04 -12.25 2.77
N ALA A 9 -10.75 -11.50 3.82
CA ALA A 9 -11.77 -11.03 4.76
C ALA A 9 -12.67 -10.01 4.06
N GLU A 10 -12.07 -9.06 3.34
CA GLU A 10 -12.79 -8.06 2.57
C GLU A 10 -13.66 -8.69 1.49
N ARG A 11 -13.12 -9.59 0.66
CA ARG A 11 -13.95 -10.29 -0.33
C ARG A 11 -15.16 -10.99 0.30
N LYS A 12 -14.98 -11.61 1.46
CA LYS A 12 -16.05 -12.32 2.15
C LYS A 12 -17.09 -11.41 2.80
N SER A 13 -16.76 -10.15 3.14
CA SER A 13 -17.77 -9.20 3.65
C SER A 13 -18.83 -8.89 2.60
N TRP A 14 -18.46 -8.99 1.32
CA TRP A 14 -19.34 -8.85 0.16
C TRP A 14 -20.01 -10.15 -0.30
N ALA A 15 -19.85 -11.25 0.45
CA ALA A 15 -20.34 -12.58 0.10
C ALA A 15 -19.84 -13.14 -1.25
N LEU A 16 -18.75 -12.59 -1.79
CA LEU A 16 -18.18 -13.01 -3.07
C LEU A 16 -17.24 -14.21 -2.90
N ASP A 17 -17.25 -15.12 -3.86
CA ASP A 17 -16.27 -16.20 -3.97
C ASP A 17 -15.00 -15.77 -4.74
N GLN A 18 -13.99 -16.66 -4.78
CA GLN A 18 -12.73 -16.34 -5.46
C GLN A 18 -12.89 -16.20 -6.98
N ALA A 19 -13.83 -16.92 -7.59
CA ALA A 19 -14.06 -16.87 -9.02
C ALA A 19 -14.76 -15.58 -9.44
N GLU A 20 -15.73 -15.11 -8.66
CA GLU A 20 -16.46 -13.87 -8.92
C GLU A 20 -15.54 -12.65 -8.91
N ILE A 21 -14.73 -12.46 -7.85
CA ILE A 21 -13.75 -11.36 -7.82
C ILE A 21 -12.71 -11.50 -8.92
N ALA A 22 -12.20 -12.72 -9.16
CA ALA A 22 -11.19 -12.93 -10.18
C ALA A 22 -11.71 -12.58 -11.58
N ALA A 23 -12.97 -12.92 -11.88
CA ALA A 23 -13.64 -12.56 -13.12
C ALA A 23 -13.80 -11.04 -13.27
N LEU A 24 -14.22 -10.34 -12.20
CA LEU A 24 -14.40 -8.89 -12.21
C LEU A 24 -13.11 -8.13 -12.55
N ILE A 25 -11.95 -8.63 -12.11
CA ILE A 25 -10.65 -7.98 -12.31
C ILE A 25 -9.80 -8.62 -13.40
N GLY A 26 -10.37 -9.57 -14.17
CA GLY A 26 -9.72 -10.17 -15.34
C GLY A 26 -8.52 -11.08 -15.02
N ILE A 27 -8.56 -11.81 -13.90
CA ILE A 27 -7.51 -12.78 -13.52
C ILE A 27 -8.08 -14.17 -13.27
N SER A 28 -7.19 -15.16 -13.07
CA SER A 28 -7.61 -16.49 -12.66
C SER A 28 -7.88 -16.58 -11.14
N PRO A 29 -8.81 -17.43 -10.68
CA PRO A 29 -9.06 -17.67 -9.25
C PRO A 29 -7.80 -18.17 -8.53
N GLY A 30 -6.94 -18.93 -9.22
CA GLY A 30 -5.66 -19.39 -8.70
C GLY A 30 -4.66 -18.26 -8.42
N SER A 31 -4.68 -17.18 -9.21
CA SER A 31 -3.90 -15.98 -8.91
C SER A 31 -4.43 -15.27 -7.66
N LEU A 32 -5.75 -15.09 -7.56
CA LEU A 32 -6.39 -14.50 -6.38
C LEU A 32 -6.08 -15.30 -5.11
N HIS A 33 -6.13 -16.63 -5.17
CA HIS A 33 -5.77 -17.50 -4.05
C HIS A 33 -4.33 -17.25 -3.55
N LYS A 34 -3.36 -17.08 -4.46
CA LYS A 34 -1.97 -16.77 -4.10
C LYS A 34 -1.85 -15.38 -3.46
N PHE A 35 -2.66 -14.43 -3.92
CA PHE A 35 -2.72 -13.09 -3.35
C PHE A 35 -3.28 -13.12 -1.92
N GLU A 36 -4.40 -13.79 -1.68
CA GLU A 36 -5.02 -13.91 -0.34
C GLU A 36 -4.12 -14.59 0.70
N ARG A 37 -3.31 -15.55 0.26
CA ARG A 37 -2.35 -16.22 1.15
C ARG A 37 -1.07 -15.43 1.39
N ALA A 38 -0.95 -14.25 0.79
CA ALA A 38 0.27 -13.45 0.76
C ALA A 38 1.49 -14.23 0.20
N HIS A 39 1.24 -15.28 -0.59
CA HIS A 39 2.30 -16.02 -1.30
C HIS A 39 2.82 -15.20 -2.48
N ARG A 40 1.97 -14.35 -3.05
CA ARG A 40 2.31 -13.40 -4.12
C ARG A 40 1.60 -12.08 -3.88
N ARG A 41 2.18 -10.99 -4.33
CA ARG A 41 1.51 -9.68 -4.43
C ARG A 41 0.84 -9.56 -5.80
N PRO A 42 -0.15 -8.66 -5.99
CA PRO A 42 -0.66 -8.31 -7.31
C PRO A 42 0.51 -8.06 -8.26
N GLY A 43 0.51 -8.77 -9.40
CA GLY A 43 1.67 -8.83 -10.29
C GLY A 43 1.80 -7.64 -11.23
N THR A 44 0.72 -6.89 -11.44
CA THR A 44 0.66 -5.73 -12.32
C THR A 44 -0.16 -4.61 -11.68
N LEU A 45 -0.04 -3.39 -12.23
CA LEU A 45 -0.78 -2.22 -11.76
C LEU A 45 -2.29 -2.36 -12.03
N GLU A 46 -2.68 -2.97 -13.14
CA GLU A 46 -4.08 -3.22 -13.51
C GLU A 46 -4.77 -4.13 -12.49
N VAL A 47 -4.09 -5.19 -12.04
CA VAL A 47 -4.62 -6.08 -11.00
C VAL A 47 -4.71 -5.37 -9.65
N ALA A 48 -3.71 -4.54 -9.32
CA ALA A 48 -3.71 -3.73 -8.11
C ALA A 48 -4.91 -2.77 -8.08
N ILE A 49 -5.08 -1.96 -9.12
CA ILE A 49 -6.20 -1.01 -9.27
C ILE A 49 -7.53 -1.76 -9.32
N GLY A 50 -7.61 -2.87 -10.05
CA GLY A 50 -8.81 -3.69 -10.16
C GLY A 50 -9.29 -4.20 -8.79
N LEU A 51 -8.36 -4.61 -7.91
CA LEU A 51 -8.70 -4.99 -6.53
C LEU A 51 -9.24 -3.81 -5.73
N GLU A 52 -8.65 -2.61 -5.86
CA GLU A 52 -9.13 -1.44 -5.14
C GLU A 52 -10.53 -1.03 -5.58
N LEU A 53 -10.77 -1.01 -6.90
CA LEU A 53 -12.07 -0.68 -7.48
C LEU A 53 -13.14 -1.71 -7.15
N ALA A 54 -12.81 -3.01 -7.21
CA ALA A 54 -13.78 -4.07 -6.96
C ALA A 54 -14.16 -4.19 -5.48
N LEU A 55 -13.27 -3.85 -4.55
CA LEU A 55 -13.49 -4.01 -3.11
C LEU A 55 -13.72 -2.69 -2.37
N GLY A 56 -13.55 -1.53 -3.04
CA GLY A 56 -13.69 -0.22 -2.41
C GLY A 56 -12.67 0.05 -1.31
N LYS A 57 -11.51 -0.59 -1.36
CA LYS A 57 -10.44 -0.53 -0.36
C LYS A 57 -9.11 -0.26 -1.02
N SER A 58 -8.31 0.62 -0.42
CA SER A 58 -6.94 0.81 -0.88
C SER A 58 -6.10 -0.46 -0.69
N LEU A 59 -5.06 -0.63 -1.50
CA LEU A 59 -4.08 -1.70 -1.29
C LEU A 59 -3.38 -1.59 0.06
N ALA A 60 -3.26 -0.37 0.61
CA ALA A 60 -2.71 -0.18 1.94
C ALA A 60 -3.60 -0.83 3.01
N GLU A 61 -4.92 -0.67 2.91
CA GLU A 61 -5.89 -1.33 3.79
C GLU A 61 -5.93 -2.84 3.56
N LEU A 62 -5.85 -3.30 2.31
CA LEU A 62 -5.86 -4.73 1.98
C LEU A 62 -4.56 -5.42 2.43
N TYR A 63 -3.43 -4.72 2.41
CA TYR A 63 -2.10 -5.24 2.76
C TYR A 63 -1.40 -4.40 3.85
N PRO A 64 -1.97 -4.29 5.07
CA PRO A 64 -1.53 -3.33 6.08
C PRO A 64 -0.09 -3.55 6.53
N ARG A 65 0.36 -4.81 6.60
CA ARG A 65 1.75 -5.13 6.94
C ARG A 65 2.74 -4.66 5.86
N LEU A 66 2.36 -4.76 4.59
CA LEU A 66 3.19 -4.27 3.51
C LEU A 66 3.23 -2.75 3.53
N ALA A 67 2.08 -2.11 3.72
CA ALA A 67 1.96 -0.66 3.84
C ALA A 67 2.83 -0.12 4.99
N GLY A 68 2.71 -0.68 6.20
CA GLY A 68 3.54 -0.26 7.35
C GLY A 68 5.04 -0.48 7.12
N ALA A 69 5.44 -1.60 6.51
CA ALA A 69 6.84 -1.83 6.17
C ALA A 69 7.38 -0.81 5.14
N MET A 70 6.55 -0.43 4.17
CA MET A 70 6.88 0.61 3.20
C MET A 70 6.92 2.00 3.85
N ALA A 71 5.94 2.33 4.70
CA ALA A 71 5.87 3.59 5.44
C ALA A 71 7.13 3.80 6.29
N ASN A 72 7.57 2.78 7.05
CA ASN A 72 8.81 2.83 7.82
C ASN A 72 10.05 3.08 6.94
N ARG A 73 10.12 2.41 5.78
CA ARG A 73 11.23 2.62 4.83
C ARG A 73 11.22 4.04 4.25
N ILE A 74 10.04 4.56 3.92
CA ILE A 74 9.90 5.92 3.40
C ILE A 74 10.29 6.93 4.49
N ALA A 75 9.83 6.74 5.73
CA ALA A 75 10.19 7.60 6.87
C ALA A 75 11.71 7.66 7.09
N HIS A 76 12.38 6.50 7.07
CA HIS A 76 13.84 6.43 7.18
C HIS A 76 14.52 7.22 6.04
N ASN A 77 14.15 6.97 4.79
CA ASN A 77 14.72 7.66 3.63
C ASN A 77 14.43 9.18 3.64
N ALA A 78 13.28 9.59 4.17
CA ALA A 78 12.91 10.99 4.33
C ALA A 78 13.82 11.70 5.34
N GLY A 79 14.15 11.04 6.46
CA GLY A 79 15.14 11.52 7.42
C GLY A 79 16.52 11.73 6.78
N ASP A 80 17.00 10.74 6.02
CA ASP A 80 18.27 10.83 5.29
C ASP A 80 18.28 12.00 4.29
N LEU A 81 17.18 12.20 3.56
CA LEU A 81 17.07 13.31 2.62
C LEU A 81 17.03 14.65 3.35
N SER A 82 16.32 14.74 4.48
CA SER A 82 16.25 15.94 5.30
C SER A 82 17.65 16.37 5.79
N ALA A 83 18.42 15.43 6.33
CA ALA A 83 19.80 15.68 6.78
C ALA A 83 20.69 16.22 5.63
N ARG A 84 20.54 15.70 4.40
CA ARG A 84 21.28 16.19 3.23
C ARG A 84 20.87 17.59 2.76
N LEU A 85 19.70 18.07 3.18
CA LEU A 85 19.15 19.38 2.84
C LEU A 85 19.41 20.44 3.93
N GLU A 86 19.90 20.06 5.10
CA GLU A 86 20.09 20.94 6.26
C GLU A 86 20.86 22.21 5.89
N PHE A 87 22.01 22.05 5.22
CA PHE A 87 22.87 23.17 4.81
C PHE A 87 22.62 23.69 3.39
N ARG A 88 21.62 23.16 2.68
CA ARG A 88 21.31 23.61 1.31
C ARG A 88 20.33 24.77 1.34
N THR A 89 20.67 25.89 0.71
CA THR A 89 19.80 27.06 0.68
C THR A 89 19.16 27.26 -0.69
N GLY A 90 18.10 28.07 -0.72
CA GLY A 90 17.40 28.46 -1.94
C GLY A 90 16.06 27.74 -2.16
N PRO A 91 15.28 28.21 -3.14
CA PRO A 91 13.85 27.87 -3.26
C PRO A 91 13.58 26.39 -3.47
N VAL A 92 14.47 25.69 -4.19
CA VAL A 92 14.33 24.24 -4.43
C VAL A 92 14.55 23.42 -3.15
N ALA A 93 15.48 23.86 -2.29
CA ALA A 93 15.74 23.17 -1.02
C ALA A 93 14.57 23.37 -0.05
N GLU A 94 14.01 24.58 0.00
CA GLU A 94 12.83 24.91 0.80
C GLU A 94 11.61 24.07 0.39
N ARG A 95 11.29 24.01 -0.92
CA ARG A 95 10.18 23.19 -1.43
C ARG A 95 10.34 21.70 -1.11
N LYS A 96 11.58 21.19 -1.09
CA LYS A 96 11.84 19.81 -0.68
C LYS A 96 11.61 19.59 0.81
N ARG A 97 11.98 20.55 1.67
CA ARG A 97 11.70 20.46 3.11
C ARG A 97 10.21 20.51 3.42
N GLU A 98 9.48 21.39 2.73
CA GLU A 98 8.02 21.48 2.82
C GLU A 98 7.38 20.12 2.49
N PHE A 99 7.74 19.54 1.35
CA PHE A 99 7.28 18.20 0.97
C PHE A 99 7.63 17.14 2.03
N LEU A 100 8.83 17.18 2.62
CA LEU A 100 9.24 16.24 3.67
C LEU A 100 8.45 16.42 4.96
N GLY A 101 8.08 17.65 5.31
CA GLY A 101 7.18 17.96 6.43
C GLY A 101 5.80 17.34 6.22
N GLU A 102 5.16 17.62 5.07
CA GLU A 102 3.87 17.03 4.71
C GLU A 102 3.92 15.49 4.62
N LEU A 103 5.05 14.94 4.16
CA LEU A 103 5.25 13.49 4.10
C LEU A 103 5.31 12.88 5.50
N ALA A 104 6.01 13.52 6.44
CA ALA A 104 6.11 13.04 7.81
C ALA A 104 4.73 12.99 8.50
N GLU A 105 3.90 14.03 8.30
CA GLU A 105 2.53 14.06 8.82
C GLU A 105 1.67 12.93 8.23
N ARG A 106 1.70 12.74 6.91
CA ARG A 106 0.98 11.65 6.25
C ARG A 106 1.40 10.28 6.74
N LEU A 107 2.70 10.05 6.95
CA LEU A 107 3.24 8.78 7.44
C LEU A 107 2.89 8.53 8.90
N HIS A 108 2.91 9.56 9.74
CA HIS A 108 2.48 9.45 11.14
C HIS A 108 1.02 9.00 11.23
N ASN A 109 0.12 9.67 10.50
CA ASN A 109 -1.29 9.30 10.45
C ASN A 109 -1.53 7.88 9.90
N ALA A 110 -0.70 7.42 8.97
CA ALA A 110 -0.82 6.08 8.38
C ALA A 110 -0.26 4.94 9.25
N LEU A 111 0.62 5.23 10.21
CA LEU A 111 1.21 4.23 11.12
C LEU A 111 0.42 4.07 12.43
N GLU A 112 -0.35 5.09 12.83
CA GLU A 112 -1.18 5.09 14.04
C GLU A 112 -2.64 4.62 13.79
N ALA A 113 -3.02 4.36 12.54
CA ALA A 113 -4.37 3.92 12.11
C ALA A 113 -4.46 2.39 11.89
#